data_AF-A0A7G9NUS2-F1
#
_entry.id   AF-A0A7G9NUS2-F1
#
_cell.length_a   1.000
_cell.length_b   1.000
_cell.length_c   1.000
_cell.angle_alpha   90.00
_cell.angle_beta   90.00
_cell.angle_gamma   90.00
#
_symmetry.space_group_name_H-M   'P 1'
#
loop_
_entity.id
_entity.type
_entity.pdbx_description
1 polymer ?
#
loop_
_entity_poly.entity_id
_entity_poly.type
_entity_poly.pdbx_seq_one_letter_code
_entity_poly.pdbx_strand_id
1 'polypeptide(L)'
;MAHVHSVLGNRSMSNLKHPLFILILALFCSYAGAQDAQQIFDSLFGQRIRSVNATRDTSDDVQLASQLLDAARHSIETPKLLTLLCEEAYTLGSRDASGYETAEEAMTLLAEHVQSFQLVAAERISEMRQKEYVAQRGAERAIAGQKLVDAMVHLADIQQKSDQRTAAITLRRAASVARAIGYDKQDELRQRLQQVIEIQNRAERLKNLKDQFAANHRDAKVAKELAEIYVVEMNDPVAAMAYVDVLNDSAWRQCLPLAAKPNNTLTEAEAEKLGDWLRSLAKPNLPADQQGALLDRALAAYRRYLELHPEQDLARKKMELAADVPCRKALMFGACSVARLGPRR
;
A
#
# COMPACT_ATOMS: atom_id res chain seq x y z
N MET A 1 21.20 43.25 29.25
CA MET A 1 20.53 43.45 30.55
C MET A 1 19.03 43.20 30.37
N ALA A 2 18.56 42.01 30.75
CA ALA A 2 17.20 41.71 31.21
C ALA A 2 17.16 40.20 31.51
N HIS A 3 17.21 39.87 32.80
CA HIS A 3 17.07 38.53 33.35
C HIS A 3 15.63 38.05 33.22
N VAL A 4 15.43 36.79 32.79
CA VAL A 4 14.18 36.05 33.05
C VAL A 4 14.54 34.63 33.50
N HIS A 5 13.90 34.26 34.61
CA HIS A 5 14.20 33.16 35.51
C HIS A 5 13.95 31.76 34.93
N SER A 6 14.89 30.85 35.20
CA SER A 6 14.73 29.40 35.14
C SER A 6 13.83 28.90 36.27
N VAL A 7 12.73 28.23 35.93
CA VAL A 7 11.92 27.46 36.89
C VAL A 7 12.33 25.99 36.79
N LEU A 8 13.14 25.56 37.74
CA LEU A 8 13.48 24.15 37.97
C LEU A 8 12.32 23.49 38.72
N GLY A 9 11.52 22.72 37.99
CA GLY A 9 10.48 21.85 38.55
C GLY A 9 11.07 20.53 39.05
N ASN A 10 11.22 20.43 40.36
CA ASN A 10 11.58 19.24 41.11
C ASN A 10 10.55 18.12 40.87
N ARG A 11 10.87 17.09 40.06
CA ARG A 11 10.10 15.83 40.03
C ARG A 11 10.82 14.76 40.82
N SER A 12 10.24 14.50 42.00
CA SER A 12 10.59 13.41 42.91
C SER A 12 10.48 12.07 42.19
N MET A 13 11.62 11.42 41.93
CA MET A 13 11.66 10.01 41.51
C MET A 13 11.57 9.13 42.75
N SER A 14 10.36 8.70 43.09
CA SER A 14 10.16 7.60 44.04
C SER A 14 10.50 6.28 43.35
N ASN A 15 11.68 5.76 43.70
CA ASN A 15 12.16 4.43 43.41
C ASN A 15 11.15 3.35 43.85
N LEU A 16 10.46 2.70 42.89
CA LEU A 16 9.81 1.41 43.13
C LEU A 16 10.78 0.29 42.72
N LYS A 17 11.44 -0.32 43.71
CA LYS A 17 12.31 -1.48 43.56
C LYS A 17 11.47 -2.75 43.46
N HIS A 18 11.12 -3.21 42.27
CA HIS A 18 10.65 -4.60 42.05
C HIS A 18 11.49 -5.32 40.97
N PRO A 19 12.77 -5.67 41.25
CA PRO A 19 13.60 -6.40 40.29
C PRO A 19 13.42 -7.93 40.33
N LEU A 20 12.44 -8.48 41.07
CA LEU A 20 12.39 -9.92 41.36
C LEU A 20 11.34 -10.75 40.59
N PHE A 21 10.62 -10.17 39.62
CA PHE A 21 9.57 -10.89 38.89
C PHE A 21 9.94 -11.27 37.44
N ILE A 22 11.12 -10.88 36.96
CA ILE A 22 11.51 -11.01 35.54
C ILE A 22 12.23 -12.35 35.21
N LEU A 23 12.62 -13.16 36.20
CA LEU A 23 13.59 -14.25 35.97
C LEU A 23 13.03 -15.69 35.84
N ILE A 24 11.72 -15.89 35.66
CA ILE A 24 11.13 -17.26 35.58
C ILE A 24 10.55 -17.60 34.18
N LEU A 25 10.68 -16.71 33.18
CA LEU A 25 10.01 -16.93 31.88
C LEU A 25 10.86 -17.60 30.78
N ALA A 26 12.09 -18.06 31.07
CA ALA A 26 13.05 -18.42 30.01
C ALA A 26 13.16 -19.92 29.66
N LEU A 27 12.27 -20.82 30.11
CA LEU A 27 12.52 -22.27 30.00
C LEU A 27 11.38 -23.16 29.46
N PHE A 28 10.37 -22.60 28.78
CA PHE A 28 9.30 -23.39 28.14
C PHE A 28 9.04 -23.00 26.66
N CYS A 29 10.08 -22.68 25.87
CA CYS A 29 9.92 -22.46 24.43
C CYS A 29 10.01 -23.78 23.65
N SER A 30 8.91 -24.54 23.58
CA SER A 30 8.65 -25.49 22.50
C SER A 30 7.15 -25.80 22.42
N TYR A 31 6.47 -25.21 21.45
CA TYR A 31 5.08 -25.50 21.07
C TYR A 31 4.01 -25.35 22.16
N ALA A 32 3.83 -24.13 22.67
CA ALA A 32 2.61 -23.77 23.38
C ALA A 32 1.41 -23.78 22.41
N GLY A 33 0.46 -24.68 22.65
CA GLY A 33 -0.85 -24.69 22.01
C GLY A 33 -1.63 -23.40 22.32
N ALA A 34 -2.75 -23.18 21.63
CA ALA A 34 -3.58 -22.00 21.93
C ALA A 34 -4.14 -22.01 23.35
N GLN A 35 -4.41 -23.22 23.89
CA GLN A 35 -4.84 -23.42 25.26
C GLN A 35 -3.73 -23.04 26.26
N ASP A 36 -2.47 -23.32 25.95
CA ASP A 36 -1.35 -23.02 26.84
C ASP A 36 -1.14 -21.51 26.97
N ALA A 37 -1.24 -20.75 25.87
CA ALA A 37 -1.13 -19.29 25.91
C ALA A 37 -2.23 -18.64 26.77
N GLN A 38 -3.47 -19.11 26.66
CA GLN A 38 -4.58 -18.62 27.50
C GLN A 38 -4.36 -18.95 28.97
N GLN A 39 -3.95 -20.18 29.29
CA GLN A 39 -3.68 -20.57 30.68
C GLN A 39 -2.55 -19.75 31.30
N ILE A 40 -1.46 -19.51 30.55
CA ILE A 40 -0.37 -18.64 30.97
C ILE A 40 -0.89 -17.23 31.25
N PHE A 41 -1.63 -16.65 30.30
CA PHE A 41 -2.22 -15.32 30.44
C PHE A 41 -3.13 -15.23 31.69
N ASP A 42 -4.05 -16.18 31.87
CA ASP A 42 -5.00 -16.20 32.98
C ASP A 42 -4.30 -16.35 34.34
N SER A 43 -3.24 -17.16 34.39
CA SER A 43 -2.44 -17.36 35.59
C SER A 43 -1.69 -16.10 36.03
N LEU A 44 -1.23 -15.29 35.07
CA LEU A 44 -0.45 -14.08 35.33
C LEU A 44 -1.33 -12.85 35.56
N PHE A 45 -2.39 -12.68 34.77
CA PHE A 45 -3.15 -11.44 34.70
C PHE A 45 -4.65 -11.59 35.01
N GLY A 46 -5.21 -12.80 34.97
CA GLY A 46 -6.65 -13.02 35.05
C GLY A 46 -7.31 -12.46 36.32
N GLN A 47 -6.66 -12.58 37.48
CA GLN A 47 -7.19 -11.97 38.72
C GLN A 47 -7.19 -10.44 38.67
N ARG A 48 -6.12 -9.85 38.11
CA ARG A 48 -5.96 -8.39 38.04
C ARG A 48 -6.93 -7.77 37.06
N ILE A 49 -7.14 -8.41 35.90
CA ILE A 49 -8.16 -8.02 34.92
C ILE A 49 -9.55 -8.02 35.57
N ARG A 50 -9.88 -9.05 36.35
CA ARG A 50 -11.16 -9.08 37.10
C ARG A 50 -11.27 -7.95 38.12
N SER A 51 -10.18 -7.62 38.80
CA SER A 51 -10.15 -6.54 39.79
C SER A 51 -10.37 -5.16 39.13
N VAL A 52 -9.65 -4.83 38.06
CA VAL A 52 -9.81 -3.53 37.38
C VAL A 52 -11.18 -3.40 36.71
N ASN A 53 -11.70 -4.48 36.11
CA ASN A 53 -13.06 -4.47 35.53
C ASN A 53 -14.18 -4.31 36.58
N ALA A 54 -13.90 -4.50 37.87
CA ALA A 54 -14.86 -4.30 38.94
C ALA A 54 -14.91 -2.86 39.47
N THR A 55 -13.91 -2.04 39.16
CA THR A 55 -13.83 -0.64 39.58
C THR A 55 -14.44 0.26 38.51
N ARG A 56 -14.77 1.51 38.88
CA ARG A 56 -15.16 2.57 37.94
C ARG A 56 -14.01 3.51 37.62
N ASP A 57 -12.91 3.38 38.34
CA ASP A 57 -11.70 4.15 38.10
C ASP A 57 -11.06 3.63 36.82
N THR A 58 -10.47 4.50 36.02
CA THR A 58 -9.76 4.14 34.79
C THR A 58 -8.24 4.19 34.98
N SER A 59 -7.75 4.66 36.12
CA SER A 59 -6.32 4.78 36.40
C SER A 59 -5.65 3.40 36.57
N ASP A 60 -6.35 2.44 37.16
CA ASP A 60 -5.92 1.04 37.30
C ASP A 60 -5.98 0.29 35.96
N ASP A 61 -6.97 0.58 35.11
CA ASP A 61 -7.04 0.10 33.72
C ASP A 61 -5.78 0.51 32.94
N VAL A 62 -5.42 1.80 32.95
CA VAL A 62 -4.24 2.33 32.25
C VAL A 62 -2.94 1.74 32.79
N GLN A 63 -2.84 1.59 34.12
CA GLN A 63 -1.67 0.98 34.75
C GLN A 63 -1.52 -0.49 34.34
N LEU A 64 -2.62 -1.26 34.34
CA LEU A 64 -2.58 -2.67 33.93
C LEU A 64 -2.28 -2.80 32.43
N ALA A 65 -2.84 -1.94 31.58
CA ALA A 65 -2.55 -1.92 30.15
C ALA A 65 -1.05 -1.76 29.86
N SER A 66 -0.36 -0.84 30.55
CA SER A 66 1.08 -0.64 30.41
C SER A 66 1.88 -1.89 30.78
N GLN A 67 1.48 -2.59 31.86
CA GLN A 67 2.16 -3.81 32.28
C GLN A 67 1.93 -4.98 31.32
N LEU A 68 0.73 -5.07 30.74
CA LEU A 68 0.44 -6.05 29.69
C LEU A 68 1.29 -5.79 28.44
N LEU A 69 1.43 -4.53 28.03
CA LEU A 69 2.30 -4.14 26.93
C LEU A 69 3.77 -4.48 27.20
N ASP A 70 4.27 -4.20 28.40
CA ASP A 70 5.64 -4.57 28.77
C ASP A 70 5.84 -6.09 28.74
N ALA A 71 4.87 -6.88 29.21
CA ALA A 71 4.92 -8.34 29.08
C ALA A 71 4.86 -8.81 27.61
N ALA A 72 4.06 -8.14 26.77
CA ALA A 72 3.95 -8.42 25.34
C ALA A 72 5.29 -8.25 24.62
N ARG A 73 6.04 -7.18 24.93
CA ARG A 73 7.38 -6.93 24.37
C ARG A 73 8.37 -8.08 24.63
N HIS A 74 8.19 -8.83 25.72
CA HIS A 74 9.01 -10.00 26.05
C HIS A 74 8.42 -11.33 25.52
N SER A 75 7.26 -11.29 24.88
CA SER A 75 6.52 -12.46 24.41
C SER A 75 6.43 -12.56 22.87
N ILE A 76 7.29 -11.83 22.14
CA ILE A 76 7.26 -11.75 20.67
C ILE A 76 7.46 -13.10 19.97
N GLU A 77 8.17 -14.04 20.61
CA GLU A 77 8.38 -15.40 20.09
C GLU A 77 7.18 -16.32 20.28
N THR A 78 6.16 -15.88 21.03
CA THR A 78 4.94 -16.65 21.30
C THR A 78 3.72 -15.90 20.76
N PRO A 79 3.45 -15.94 19.43
CA PRO A 79 2.47 -15.08 18.78
C PRO A 79 1.08 -15.09 19.43
N LYS A 80 0.62 -16.24 19.93
CA LYS A 80 -0.69 -16.37 20.58
C LYS A 80 -0.76 -15.63 21.92
N LEU A 81 0.30 -15.71 22.72
CA LEU A 81 0.38 -14.98 23.99
C LEU A 81 0.55 -13.48 23.71
N LEU A 82 1.38 -13.11 22.73
CA LEU A 82 1.51 -11.73 22.26
C LEU A 82 0.15 -11.14 21.86
N THR A 83 -0.66 -11.87 21.08
CA THR A 83 -2.03 -11.45 20.72
C THR A 83 -2.86 -11.16 21.96
N LEU A 84 -2.97 -12.11 22.90
CA LEU A 84 -3.79 -11.93 24.11
C LEU A 84 -3.36 -10.70 24.93
N LEU A 85 -2.04 -10.54 25.15
CA LEU A 85 -1.49 -9.42 25.90
C LEU A 85 -1.76 -8.07 25.21
N CYS A 86 -1.53 -7.97 23.90
CA CYS A 86 -1.76 -6.74 23.15
C CYS A 86 -3.25 -6.39 23.02
N GLU A 87 -4.13 -7.37 22.80
CA GLU A 87 -5.57 -7.13 22.70
C GLU A 87 -6.15 -6.64 24.03
N GLU A 88 -5.73 -7.23 25.15
CA GLU A 88 -6.19 -6.78 26.47
C GLU A 88 -5.59 -5.41 26.83
N ALA A 89 -4.31 -5.17 26.53
CA ALA A 89 -3.68 -3.86 26.73
C ALA A 89 -4.41 -2.76 25.95
N TYR A 90 -4.80 -3.02 24.70
CA TYR A 90 -5.62 -2.10 23.91
C TYR A 90 -7.01 -1.90 24.54
N THR A 91 -7.67 -2.99 24.96
CA THR A 91 -9.03 -2.93 25.52
C THR A 91 -9.08 -2.09 26.79
N LEU A 92 -8.11 -2.23 27.68
CA LEU A 92 -8.01 -1.44 28.90
C LEU A 92 -7.52 -0.01 28.60
N GLY A 93 -6.45 0.15 27.82
CA GLY A 93 -5.85 1.45 27.52
C GLY A 93 -6.77 2.38 26.71
N SER A 94 -7.64 1.82 25.86
CA SER A 94 -8.56 2.63 25.03
C SER A 94 -9.79 3.17 25.76
N ARG A 95 -9.96 2.87 27.05
CA ARG A 95 -11.07 3.37 27.87
C ARG A 95 -10.90 4.82 28.32
N ASP A 96 -9.66 5.28 28.46
CA ASP A 96 -9.32 6.60 28.94
C ASP A 96 -8.29 7.27 28.03
N ALA A 97 -8.37 8.60 27.89
CA ALA A 97 -7.46 9.35 27.02
C ALA A 97 -5.98 9.22 27.44
N SER A 98 -5.71 9.04 28.73
CA SER A 98 -4.35 8.83 29.24
C SER A 98 -3.76 7.47 28.86
N GLY A 99 -4.58 6.50 28.43
CA GLY A 99 -4.15 5.17 27.99
C GLY A 99 -4.00 5.01 26.47
N TYR A 100 -4.33 6.02 25.67
CA TYR A 100 -4.34 5.91 24.21
C TYR A 100 -2.97 5.63 23.59
N GLU A 101 -1.89 6.14 24.18
CA GLU A 101 -0.52 5.85 23.72
C GLU A 101 -0.18 4.37 23.91
N THR A 102 -0.41 3.83 25.12
CA THR A 102 -0.25 2.41 25.42
C THR A 102 -1.07 1.51 24.49
N ALA A 103 -2.33 1.89 24.23
CA ALA A 103 -3.22 1.13 23.36
C ALA A 103 -2.74 1.13 21.89
N GLU A 104 -2.22 2.25 21.39
CA GLU A 104 -1.62 2.35 20.06
C GLU A 104 -0.35 1.49 19.94
N GLU A 105 0.53 1.57 20.93
CA GLU A 105 1.76 0.77 20.96
C GLU A 105 1.46 -0.74 20.99
N ALA A 106 0.45 -1.16 21.76
CA ALA A 106 0.03 -2.56 21.80
C ALA A 106 -0.46 -3.07 20.44
N MET A 107 -1.27 -2.28 19.74
CA MET A 107 -1.76 -2.64 18.40
C MET A 107 -0.64 -2.60 17.35
N THR A 108 0.30 -1.65 17.46
CA THR A 108 1.46 -1.55 16.58
C THR A 108 2.37 -2.76 16.74
N LEU A 109 2.72 -3.12 18.00
CA LEU A 109 3.54 -4.29 18.29
C LEU A 109 2.91 -5.58 17.76
N LEU A 110 1.58 -5.71 17.89
CA LEU A 110 0.83 -6.85 17.35
C LEU A 110 0.90 -6.91 15.81
N ALA A 111 0.70 -5.78 15.14
CA ALA A 111 0.74 -5.70 13.67
C ALA A 111 2.13 -5.97 13.08
N GLU A 112 3.20 -5.62 13.80
CA GLU A 112 4.58 -5.87 13.40
C GLU A 112 4.94 -7.37 13.44
N HIS A 113 4.44 -8.11 14.42
CA HIS A 113 4.83 -9.49 14.66
C HIS A 113 3.81 -10.52 14.15
N VAL A 114 2.55 -10.12 13.93
CA VAL A 114 1.47 -11.01 13.48
C VAL A 114 0.79 -10.42 12.25
N GLN A 115 1.25 -10.82 11.05
CA GLN A 115 0.79 -10.25 9.77
C GLN A 115 -0.73 -10.27 9.59
N SER A 116 -1.42 -11.32 10.04
CA SER A 116 -2.88 -11.44 9.93
C SER A 116 -3.64 -10.39 10.75
N PHE A 117 -3.00 -9.72 11.70
CA PHE A 117 -3.60 -8.68 12.54
C PHE A 117 -3.37 -7.26 12.01
N GLN A 118 -2.57 -7.05 10.96
CA GLN A 118 -2.24 -5.70 10.46
C GLN A 118 -3.47 -4.82 10.19
N LEU A 119 -4.48 -5.37 9.49
CA LEU A 119 -5.71 -4.64 9.19
C LEU A 119 -6.50 -4.32 10.46
N VAL A 120 -6.71 -5.32 11.31
CA VAL A 120 -7.48 -5.17 12.57
C VAL A 120 -6.84 -4.15 13.50
N ALA A 121 -5.50 -4.16 13.64
CA ALA A 121 -4.79 -3.20 14.47
C ALA A 121 -4.92 -1.77 13.92
N ALA A 122 -4.75 -1.58 12.60
CA ALA A 122 -4.91 -0.27 11.98
C ALA A 122 -6.34 0.29 12.10
N GLU A 123 -7.36 -0.57 11.97
CA GLU A 123 -8.76 -0.19 12.20
C GLU A 123 -8.97 0.28 13.64
N ARG A 124 -8.53 -0.50 14.62
CA ARG A 124 -8.61 -0.17 16.05
C ARG A 124 -7.90 1.14 16.40
N ILE A 125 -6.69 1.35 15.90
CA ILE A 125 -5.94 2.61 16.09
C ILE A 125 -6.73 3.78 15.50
N SER A 126 -7.22 3.66 14.26
CA SER A 126 -8.01 4.73 13.61
C SER A 126 -9.30 5.04 14.38
N GLU A 127 -10.01 4.04 14.91
CA GLU A 127 -11.23 4.23 15.70
C GLU A 127 -10.96 4.93 17.03
N MET A 128 -9.90 4.53 17.74
CA MET A 128 -9.48 5.17 18.98
C MET A 128 -9.10 6.64 18.74
N ARG A 129 -8.26 6.93 17.74
CA ARG A 129 -7.88 8.30 17.37
C ARG A 129 -9.08 9.14 16.94
N GLN A 130 -10.10 8.50 16.33
CA GLN A 130 -11.35 9.17 15.98
C GLN A 130 -12.13 9.63 17.22
N LYS A 131 -12.16 8.81 18.28
CA LYS A 131 -12.76 9.18 19.57
C LYS A 131 -12.01 10.35 20.22
N GLU A 132 -10.68 10.28 20.24
CA GLU A 132 -9.82 11.36 20.74
C GLU A 132 -10.11 12.69 20.03
N TYR A 133 -10.08 12.69 18.69
CA TYR A 133 -10.34 13.90 17.89
C TYR A 133 -11.72 14.51 18.14
N VAL A 134 -12.75 13.70 18.38
CA VAL A 134 -14.11 14.18 18.67
C VAL A 134 -14.21 14.78 20.07
N ALA A 135 -13.47 14.24 21.04
CA ALA A 135 -13.47 14.71 22.42
C ALA A 135 -12.72 16.05 22.59
N GLN A 136 -11.66 16.28 21.81
CA GLN A 136 -10.80 17.45 21.97
C GLN A 136 -11.37 18.75 21.36
N ARG A 137 -10.85 19.90 21.81
CA ARG A 137 -11.21 21.25 21.31
C ARG A 137 -9.96 22.09 21.02
N GLY A 138 -10.14 23.21 20.31
CA GLY A 138 -9.07 24.18 20.05
C GLY A 138 -7.81 23.57 19.44
N ALA A 139 -6.63 23.92 19.98
CA ALA A 139 -5.34 23.44 19.50
C ALA A 139 -5.14 21.92 19.70
N GLU A 140 -5.65 21.35 20.80
CA GLU A 140 -5.57 19.91 21.07
C GLU A 140 -6.34 19.10 20.03
N ARG A 141 -7.46 19.64 19.53
CA ARG A 141 -8.22 19.03 18.44
C ARG A 141 -7.43 18.97 17.14
N ALA A 142 -6.61 19.98 16.84
CA ALA A 142 -5.75 19.95 15.66
C ALA A 142 -4.68 18.85 15.79
N ILE A 143 -4.06 18.73 16.97
CA ILE A 143 -3.06 17.67 17.25
C ILE A 143 -3.69 16.28 17.15
N ALA A 144 -4.84 16.05 17.79
CA ALA A 144 -5.56 14.78 17.71
C ALA A 144 -6.03 14.48 16.27
N GLY A 145 -6.43 15.51 15.54
CA GLY A 145 -6.82 15.38 14.13
C GLY A 145 -5.66 14.96 13.23
N GLN A 146 -4.45 15.47 13.48
CA GLN A 146 -3.26 15.05 12.75
C GLN A 146 -2.98 13.56 12.98
N LYS A 147 -2.99 13.11 14.24
CA LYS A 147 -2.82 11.68 14.58
C LYS A 147 -3.88 10.80 13.90
N LEU A 148 -5.13 11.26 13.86
CA LEU A 148 -6.21 10.56 13.17
C LEU A 148 -5.98 10.48 11.66
N VAL A 149 -5.54 11.57 11.02
CA VAL A 149 -5.21 11.56 9.58
C VAL A 149 -4.11 10.56 9.29
N ASP A 150 -3.03 10.57 10.07
CA ASP A 150 -1.90 9.65 9.90
C ASP A 150 -2.35 8.19 10.07
N ALA A 151 -3.17 7.88 11.09
CA ALA A 151 -3.75 6.56 11.30
C ALA A 151 -4.67 6.11 10.14
N MET A 152 -5.53 7.00 9.63
CA MET A 152 -6.41 6.69 8.49
C MET A 152 -5.61 6.46 7.20
N VAL A 153 -4.53 7.22 6.99
CA VAL A 153 -3.64 7.02 5.83
C VAL A 153 -2.96 5.66 5.92
N HIS A 154 -2.46 5.28 7.09
CA HIS A 154 -1.89 3.95 7.30
C HIS A 154 -2.91 2.83 7.07
N LEU A 155 -4.13 2.99 7.59
CA LEU A 155 -5.23 2.04 7.34
C LEU A 155 -5.55 1.90 5.85
N ALA A 156 -5.62 3.02 5.12
CA ALA A 156 -5.87 3.01 3.69
C ALA A 156 -4.78 2.25 2.91
N ASP A 157 -3.52 2.32 3.34
CA ASP A 157 -2.41 1.61 2.71
C ASP A 157 -2.49 0.10 2.84
N ILE A 158 -2.98 -0.36 3.99
CA ILE A 158 -3.26 -1.77 4.22
C ILE A 158 -4.46 -2.20 3.39
N GLN A 159 -5.55 -1.42 3.39
CA GLN A 159 -6.77 -1.69 2.62
C GLN A 159 -6.51 -1.71 1.11
N GLN A 160 -5.62 -0.87 0.59
CA GLN A 160 -5.33 -0.81 -0.85
C GLN A 160 -4.83 -2.15 -1.42
N LYS A 161 -4.24 -3.01 -0.58
CA LYS A 161 -3.75 -4.33 -0.97
C LYS A 161 -4.87 -5.33 -1.24
N SER A 162 -6.04 -5.16 -0.63
CA SER A 162 -7.17 -6.09 -0.71
C SER A 162 -8.41 -5.47 -1.38
N ASP A 163 -8.71 -4.20 -1.08
CA ASP A 163 -9.87 -3.48 -1.57
C ASP A 163 -9.59 -1.98 -1.73
N GLN A 164 -9.38 -1.57 -2.98
CA GLN A 164 -9.14 -0.18 -3.37
C GLN A 164 -10.34 0.74 -3.09
N ARG A 165 -11.57 0.21 -3.15
CA ARG A 165 -12.78 1.00 -2.89
C ARG A 165 -12.82 1.41 -1.42
N THR A 166 -12.56 0.46 -0.53
CA THR A 166 -12.51 0.71 0.90
C THR A 166 -11.37 1.68 1.25
N ALA A 167 -10.18 1.51 0.66
CA ALA A 167 -9.08 2.47 0.81
C ALA A 167 -9.46 3.90 0.37
N ALA A 168 -10.15 4.05 -0.76
CA ALA A 168 -10.60 5.37 -1.24
C ALA A 168 -11.61 6.02 -0.28
N ILE A 169 -12.51 5.24 0.34
CA ILE A 169 -13.44 5.74 1.35
C ILE A 169 -12.67 6.27 2.58
N THR A 170 -11.68 5.51 3.06
CA THR A 170 -10.83 5.90 4.18
C THR A 170 -10.04 7.18 3.88
N LEU A 171 -9.42 7.30 2.70
CA LEU A 171 -8.70 8.50 2.28
C LEU A 171 -9.61 9.73 2.13
N ARG A 172 -10.86 9.57 1.65
CA ARG A 172 -11.83 10.68 1.63
C ARG A 172 -12.15 11.19 3.04
N ARG A 173 -12.31 10.27 4.01
CA ARG A 173 -12.54 10.62 5.42
C ARG A 173 -11.32 11.36 5.99
N ALA A 174 -10.11 10.84 5.75
CA ALA A 174 -8.87 11.49 6.15
C ALA A 174 -8.77 12.91 5.56
N ALA A 175 -9.08 13.09 4.28
CA ALA A 175 -9.03 14.39 3.61
C ALA A 175 -10.03 15.40 4.19
N SER A 176 -11.19 14.93 4.65
CA SER A 176 -12.18 15.76 5.34
C SER A 176 -11.65 16.26 6.69
N VAL A 177 -11.07 15.37 7.50
CA VAL A 177 -10.44 15.74 8.79
C VAL A 177 -9.25 16.68 8.57
N ALA A 178 -8.36 16.35 7.63
CA ALA A 178 -7.19 17.15 7.27
C ALA A 178 -7.58 18.59 6.89
N ARG A 179 -8.65 18.76 6.10
CA ARG A 179 -9.19 20.08 5.77
C ARG A 179 -9.70 20.83 6.99
N ALA A 180 -10.43 20.15 7.88
CA ALA A 180 -11.02 20.77 9.06
C ALA A 180 -9.99 21.29 10.06
N ILE A 181 -8.81 20.66 10.13
CA ILE A 181 -7.72 21.05 11.05
C ILE A 181 -6.64 21.93 10.39
N GLY A 182 -6.72 22.20 9.08
CA GLY A 182 -5.68 22.93 8.37
C GLY A 182 -4.36 22.16 8.22
N TYR A 183 -4.43 20.84 8.00
CA TYR A 183 -3.26 19.99 7.83
C TYR A 183 -2.41 20.45 6.63
N ASP A 184 -1.09 20.47 6.80
CA ASP A 184 -0.11 20.97 5.83
C ASP A 184 0.02 20.06 4.59
N LYS A 185 -0.12 18.74 4.75
CA LYS A 185 0.00 17.76 3.66
C LYS A 185 -1.33 17.46 2.95
N GLN A 186 -2.25 18.42 2.89
CA GLN A 186 -3.54 18.24 2.21
C GLN A 186 -3.40 17.87 0.73
N ASP A 187 -2.43 18.45 0.03
CA ASP A 187 -2.24 18.21 -1.40
C ASP A 187 -1.66 16.82 -1.67
N GLU A 188 -0.74 16.34 -0.83
CA GLU A 188 -0.23 14.97 -0.88
C GLU A 188 -1.39 13.97 -0.69
N LEU A 189 -2.25 14.22 0.29
CA LEU A 189 -3.41 13.36 0.56
C LEU A 189 -4.42 13.36 -0.59
N ARG A 190 -4.64 14.52 -1.24
CA ARG A 190 -5.50 14.61 -2.45
C ARG A 190 -4.90 13.85 -3.61
N GLN A 191 -3.60 13.99 -3.85
CA GLN A 191 -2.90 13.26 -4.91
C GLN A 191 -3.02 11.75 -4.70
N ARG A 192 -2.82 11.29 -3.46
CA ARG A 192 -2.95 9.88 -3.10
C ARG A 192 -4.37 9.35 -3.30
N LEU A 193 -5.38 10.11 -2.87
CA LEU A 193 -6.79 9.76 -3.10
C LEU A 193 -7.09 9.66 -4.60
N GLN A 194 -6.61 10.61 -5.40
CA GLN A 194 -6.81 10.62 -6.85
C GLN A 194 -6.19 9.38 -7.50
N GLN A 195 -4.97 9.00 -7.10
CA GLN A 195 -4.32 7.78 -7.58
C GLN A 195 -5.14 6.52 -7.26
N VAL A 196 -5.63 6.36 -6.03
CA VAL A 196 -6.45 5.20 -5.65
C VAL A 196 -7.76 5.15 -6.45
N ILE A 197 -8.41 6.30 -6.66
CA ILE A 197 -9.63 6.40 -7.48
C ILE A 197 -9.35 6.01 -8.93
N GLU A 198 -8.24 6.47 -9.52
CA GLU A 198 -7.87 6.12 -10.89
C GLU A 198 -7.62 4.63 -11.07
N ILE A 199 -6.92 4.00 -10.12
CA ILE A 199 -6.70 2.55 -10.14
C ILE A 199 -8.03 1.80 -10.00
N GLN A 200 -8.91 2.24 -9.08
CA GLN A 200 -10.23 1.63 -8.90
C GLN A 200 -11.08 1.75 -10.18
N ASN A 201 -11.16 2.94 -10.76
CA ASN A 201 -11.94 3.19 -11.98
C ASN A 201 -11.41 2.35 -13.16
N ARG A 202 -10.09 2.19 -13.27
CA ARG A 202 -9.47 1.33 -14.29
C ARG A 202 -9.86 -0.14 -14.09
N ALA A 203 -9.79 -0.64 -12.86
CA ALA A 203 -10.16 -2.02 -12.54
C ALA A 203 -11.66 -2.29 -12.80
N GLU A 204 -12.53 -1.35 -12.42
CA GLU A 204 -13.98 -1.44 -12.66
C GLU A 204 -14.32 -1.36 -14.16
N ARG A 205 -13.69 -0.44 -14.90
CA ARG A 205 -13.82 -0.37 -16.36
C ARG A 205 -13.42 -1.68 -17.02
N LEU A 206 -12.27 -2.25 -16.65
CA LEU A 206 -11.80 -3.53 -17.18
C LEU A 206 -12.79 -4.66 -16.87
N LYS A 207 -13.31 -4.73 -15.63
CA LYS A 207 -14.32 -5.72 -15.25
C LYS A 207 -15.60 -5.56 -16.09
N ASN A 208 -16.13 -4.35 -16.18
CA ASN A 208 -17.37 -4.07 -16.92
C ASN A 208 -17.23 -4.41 -18.41
N LEU A 209 -16.08 -4.10 -19.02
CA LEU A 209 -15.82 -4.47 -20.42
C LEU A 209 -15.70 -5.99 -20.61
N LYS A 210 -15.08 -6.71 -19.65
CA LYS A 210 -15.06 -8.18 -19.68
C LYS A 210 -16.45 -8.77 -19.58
N ASP A 211 -17.28 -8.26 -18.67
CA ASP A 211 -18.66 -8.71 -18.50
C ASP A 211 -19.51 -8.42 -19.77
N GLN A 212 -19.32 -7.25 -20.38
CA GLN A 212 -19.95 -6.89 -21.67
C GLN A 212 -19.50 -7.82 -22.80
N PHE A 213 -18.21 -8.12 -22.89
CA PHE A 213 -17.68 -9.04 -23.90
C PHE A 213 -18.17 -10.48 -23.67
N ALA A 214 -18.33 -10.90 -22.41
CA ALA A 214 -18.91 -12.20 -22.07
C ALA A 214 -20.39 -12.29 -22.46
N ALA A 215 -21.14 -11.19 -22.35
CA ALA A 215 -22.52 -11.12 -22.81
C ALA A 215 -22.63 -11.10 -24.36
N ASN A 216 -21.65 -10.52 -25.04
CA ASN A 216 -21.58 -10.49 -26.51
C ASN A 216 -20.15 -10.64 -27.04
N HIS A 217 -19.74 -11.88 -27.28
CA HIS A 217 -18.39 -12.23 -27.76
C HIS A 217 -18.05 -11.72 -29.17
N ARG A 218 -19.00 -11.08 -29.88
CA ARG A 218 -18.78 -10.54 -31.23
C ARG A 218 -18.69 -9.01 -31.27
N ASP A 219 -18.75 -8.36 -30.10
CA ASP A 219 -18.63 -6.91 -30.04
C ASP A 219 -17.18 -6.47 -30.29
N ALA A 220 -16.89 -6.15 -31.56
CA ALA A 220 -15.58 -5.69 -32.00
C ALA A 220 -15.13 -4.37 -31.34
N LYS A 221 -16.07 -3.53 -30.88
CA LYS A 221 -15.74 -2.28 -30.20
C LYS A 221 -15.25 -2.58 -28.79
N VAL A 222 -15.96 -3.42 -28.04
CA VAL A 222 -15.55 -3.86 -26.70
C VAL A 222 -14.24 -4.65 -26.77
N ALA A 223 -14.09 -5.54 -27.75
CA ALA A 223 -12.85 -6.29 -27.99
C ALA A 223 -11.65 -5.35 -28.22
N LYS A 224 -11.84 -4.29 -29.02
CA LYS A 224 -10.79 -3.29 -29.28
C LYS A 224 -10.42 -2.51 -28.02
N GLU A 225 -11.42 -2.09 -27.24
CA GLU A 225 -11.16 -1.37 -25.99
C GLU A 225 -10.43 -2.25 -24.96
N LEU A 226 -10.79 -3.53 -24.86
CA LEU A 226 -10.06 -4.50 -24.02
C LEU A 226 -8.62 -4.69 -24.50
N ALA A 227 -8.41 -4.89 -25.81
CA ALA A 227 -7.07 -5.02 -26.38
C ALA A 227 -6.21 -3.77 -26.16
N GLU A 228 -6.79 -2.57 -26.29
CA GLU A 228 -6.13 -1.30 -25.99
C GLU A 228 -5.73 -1.20 -24.52
N ILE A 229 -6.62 -1.53 -23.58
CA ILE A 229 -6.30 -1.52 -22.14
C ILE A 229 -5.12 -2.46 -21.85
N TYR A 230 -5.15 -3.68 -22.38
CA TYR A 230 -4.08 -4.65 -22.13
C TYR A 230 -2.74 -4.23 -22.73
N VAL A 231 -2.72 -3.78 -23.99
CA VAL A 231 -1.46 -3.42 -24.67
C VAL A 231 -0.90 -2.09 -24.18
N VAL A 232 -1.75 -1.07 -24.06
CA VAL A 232 -1.33 0.31 -23.79
C VAL A 232 -1.27 0.59 -22.29
N GLU A 233 -2.32 0.26 -21.54
CA GLU A 233 -2.40 0.61 -20.12
C GLU A 233 -1.70 -0.41 -19.21
N MET A 234 -1.72 -1.71 -19.57
CA MET A 234 -1.14 -2.79 -18.76
C MET A 234 0.17 -3.36 -19.31
N ASN A 235 0.57 -2.97 -20.53
CA ASN A 235 1.75 -3.49 -21.22
C ASN A 235 1.80 -5.03 -21.32
N ASP A 236 0.62 -5.67 -21.46
CA ASP A 236 0.43 -7.12 -21.54
C ASP A 236 -0.31 -7.52 -22.84
N PRO A 237 0.38 -7.57 -23.99
CA PRO A 237 -0.22 -8.00 -25.25
C PRO A 237 -0.58 -9.50 -25.28
N VAL A 238 -0.04 -10.31 -24.36
CA VAL A 238 -0.39 -11.73 -24.30
C VAL A 238 -1.83 -11.88 -23.83
N ALA A 239 -2.22 -11.17 -22.77
CA ALA A 239 -3.60 -11.17 -22.30
C ALA A 239 -4.60 -10.63 -23.35
N ALA A 240 -4.17 -9.67 -24.19
CA ALA A 240 -4.98 -9.14 -25.28
C ALA A 240 -5.28 -10.14 -26.41
N MET A 241 -4.49 -11.23 -26.55
CA MET A 241 -4.68 -12.22 -27.61
C MET A 241 -6.06 -12.88 -27.58
N ALA A 242 -6.71 -12.95 -26.41
CA ALA A 242 -8.07 -13.49 -26.27
C ALA A 242 -9.13 -12.75 -27.11
N TYR A 243 -8.82 -11.54 -27.60
CA TYR A 243 -9.76 -10.69 -28.33
C TYR A 243 -9.43 -10.56 -29.83
N VAL A 244 -8.29 -11.10 -30.29
CA VAL A 244 -7.72 -10.80 -31.63
C VAL A 244 -8.66 -11.15 -32.78
N ASP A 245 -9.37 -12.26 -32.70
CA ASP A 245 -10.25 -12.75 -33.77
C ASP A 245 -11.47 -11.85 -33.99
N VAL A 246 -11.87 -11.10 -32.96
CA VAL A 246 -13.04 -10.22 -32.96
C VAL A 246 -12.70 -8.79 -33.39
N LEU A 247 -11.42 -8.40 -33.35
CA LEU A 247 -10.98 -7.05 -33.70
C LEU A 247 -11.22 -6.76 -35.18
N ASN A 248 -11.95 -5.71 -35.56
CA ASN A 248 -12.13 -5.38 -36.99
C ASN A 248 -10.94 -4.61 -37.62
N ASP A 249 -9.99 -4.19 -36.79
CA ASP A 249 -8.85 -3.37 -37.20
C ASP A 249 -7.69 -4.23 -37.70
N SER A 250 -7.34 -4.08 -38.98
CA SER A 250 -6.32 -4.91 -39.62
C SER A 250 -4.93 -4.73 -39.01
N ALA A 251 -4.59 -3.53 -38.54
CA ALA A 251 -3.30 -3.29 -37.90
C ALA A 251 -3.20 -4.05 -36.58
N TRP A 252 -4.26 -4.01 -35.77
CA TRP A 252 -4.34 -4.77 -34.52
C TRP A 252 -4.28 -6.28 -34.74
N ARG A 253 -5.06 -6.84 -35.68
CA ARG A 253 -5.03 -8.28 -35.97
C ARG A 253 -3.64 -8.78 -36.37
N GLN A 254 -2.88 -7.96 -37.08
CA GLN A 254 -1.55 -8.34 -37.59
C GLN A 254 -0.45 -8.11 -36.55
N CYS A 255 -0.49 -7.01 -35.82
CA CYS A 255 0.60 -6.62 -34.92
C CYS A 255 0.43 -7.17 -33.50
N LEU A 256 -0.79 -7.44 -33.03
CA LEU A 256 -1.02 -7.97 -31.70
C LEU A 256 -0.36 -9.36 -31.48
N PRO A 257 -0.48 -10.33 -32.42
CA PRO A 257 0.25 -11.60 -32.31
C PRO A 257 1.77 -11.41 -32.29
N LEU A 258 2.30 -10.42 -33.01
CA LEU A 258 3.73 -10.11 -33.00
C LEU A 258 4.15 -9.55 -31.63
N ALA A 259 3.33 -8.69 -31.04
CA ALA A 259 3.58 -8.11 -29.71
C ALA A 259 3.56 -9.16 -28.60
N ALA A 260 2.79 -10.25 -28.76
CA ALA A 260 2.74 -11.35 -27.80
C ALA A 260 3.93 -12.32 -27.92
N LYS A 261 4.69 -12.31 -29.03
CA LYS A 261 5.88 -13.14 -29.22
C LYS A 261 7.09 -12.57 -28.45
N PRO A 262 8.04 -13.43 -28.00
CA PRO A 262 9.35 -12.96 -27.55
C PRO A 262 10.10 -12.24 -28.68
N ASN A 263 10.70 -11.09 -28.40
CA ASN A 263 11.33 -10.23 -29.42
C ASN A 263 12.42 -10.95 -30.25
N ASN A 264 13.17 -11.87 -29.63
CA ASN A 264 14.22 -12.63 -30.32
C ASN A 264 13.71 -13.63 -31.36
N THR A 265 12.40 -13.88 -31.42
CA THR A 265 11.77 -14.78 -32.40
C THR A 265 11.22 -14.03 -33.62
N LEU A 266 11.21 -12.69 -33.59
CA LEU A 266 10.72 -11.87 -34.70
C LEU A 266 11.71 -11.92 -35.87
N THR A 267 11.15 -12.05 -37.07
CA THR A 267 11.85 -11.80 -38.34
C THR A 267 12.10 -10.30 -38.53
N GLU A 268 12.95 -9.93 -39.48
CA GLU A 268 13.25 -8.54 -39.81
C GLU A 268 11.96 -7.73 -40.10
N ALA A 269 11.13 -8.20 -41.04
CA ALA A 269 9.90 -7.51 -41.42
C ALA A 269 8.86 -7.44 -40.28
N GLU A 270 8.76 -8.48 -39.44
CA GLU A 270 7.88 -8.47 -38.26
C GLU A 270 8.37 -7.45 -37.22
N ALA A 271 9.68 -7.35 -37.02
CA ALA A 271 10.29 -6.44 -36.06
C ALA A 271 10.10 -4.96 -36.44
N GLU A 272 10.31 -4.60 -37.72
CA GLU A 272 10.00 -3.25 -38.23
C GLU A 272 8.51 -2.93 -38.01
N LYS A 273 7.62 -3.82 -38.46
CA LYS A 273 6.18 -3.61 -38.40
C LYS A 273 5.67 -3.45 -36.97
N LEU A 274 6.13 -4.29 -36.05
CA LEU A 274 5.78 -4.20 -34.64
C LEU A 274 6.27 -2.88 -34.04
N GLY A 275 7.51 -2.48 -34.33
CA GLY A 275 8.09 -1.22 -33.86
C GLY A 275 7.27 -0.01 -34.32
N ASP A 276 6.96 0.07 -35.62
CA ASP A 276 6.18 1.17 -36.19
C ASP A 276 4.76 1.23 -35.61
N TRP A 277 4.11 0.08 -35.40
CA TRP A 277 2.79 0.01 -34.78
C TRP A 277 2.81 0.47 -33.32
N LEU A 278 3.72 -0.05 -32.48
CA LEU A 278 3.83 0.36 -31.07
C LEU A 278 4.15 1.86 -30.93
N ARG A 279 5.02 2.39 -31.79
CA ARG A 279 5.31 3.82 -31.86
C ARG A 279 4.07 4.64 -32.23
N SER A 280 3.21 4.14 -33.12
CA SER A 280 1.95 4.80 -33.47
C SER A 280 0.93 4.82 -32.32
N LEU A 281 1.01 3.84 -31.41
CA LEU A 281 0.18 3.80 -30.20
C LEU A 281 0.70 4.75 -29.12
N ALA A 282 1.99 5.07 -29.10
CA ALA A 282 2.65 5.93 -28.10
C ALA A 282 2.32 7.44 -28.25
N LYS A 283 1.02 7.76 -28.24
CA LYS A 283 0.49 9.12 -28.46
C LYS A 283 0.95 10.11 -27.38
N PRO A 284 1.13 11.41 -27.70
CA PRO A 284 1.61 12.41 -26.73
C PRO A 284 0.68 12.70 -25.55
N ASN A 285 -0.59 12.31 -25.65
CA ASN A 285 -1.60 12.51 -24.61
C ASN A 285 -1.69 11.32 -23.63
N LEU A 286 -0.90 10.27 -23.82
CA LEU A 286 -0.82 9.18 -22.87
C LEU A 286 -0.01 9.60 -21.62
N PRO A 287 -0.31 9.02 -20.45
CA PRO A 287 0.58 9.05 -19.29
C PRO A 287 2.02 8.67 -19.66
N ALA A 288 3.00 9.34 -19.05
CA ALA A 288 4.41 9.20 -19.42
C ALA A 288 4.94 7.76 -19.24
N ASP A 289 4.43 7.04 -18.24
CA ASP A 289 4.73 5.62 -17.99
C ASP A 289 4.22 4.71 -19.11
N GLN A 290 2.97 4.92 -19.58
CA GLN A 290 2.39 4.15 -20.68
C GLN A 290 3.09 4.46 -22.00
N GLN A 291 3.37 5.73 -22.26
CA GLN A 291 4.11 6.15 -23.45
C GLN A 291 5.52 5.55 -23.45
N GLY A 292 6.23 5.62 -22.32
CA GLY A 292 7.56 5.04 -22.14
C GLY A 292 7.56 3.54 -22.40
N ALA A 293 6.64 2.79 -21.80
CA ALA A 293 6.54 1.34 -21.97
C ALA A 293 6.32 0.92 -23.44
N LEU A 294 5.46 1.63 -24.18
CA LEU A 294 5.26 1.39 -25.61
C LEU A 294 6.52 1.69 -26.44
N LEU A 295 7.19 2.81 -26.14
CA LEU A 295 8.41 3.21 -26.85
C LEU A 295 9.59 2.27 -26.57
N ASP A 296 9.72 1.76 -25.35
CA ASP A 296 10.77 0.79 -24.99
C ASP A 296 10.59 -0.53 -25.76
N ARG A 297 9.35 -0.98 -25.93
CA ARG A 297 9.04 -2.17 -26.73
C ARG A 297 9.25 -1.93 -28.21
N ALA A 298 8.87 -0.75 -28.71
CA ALA A 298 9.16 -0.36 -30.09
C ALA A 298 10.67 -0.35 -30.36
N LEU A 299 11.45 0.21 -29.43
CA LEU A 299 12.90 0.23 -29.49
C LEU A 299 13.50 -1.18 -29.49
N ALA A 300 12.98 -2.09 -28.67
CA ALA A 300 13.43 -3.47 -28.65
C ALA A 300 13.15 -4.19 -29.99
N ALA A 301 12.01 -3.90 -30.63
CA ALA A 301 11.70 -4.40 -31.96
C ALA A 301 12.65 -3.82 -33.03
N TYR A 302 12.91 -2.51 -33.01
CA TYR A 302 13.87 -1.89 -33.93
C TYR A 302 15.31 -2.41 -33.74
N ARG A 303 15.74 -2.67 -32.50
CA ARG A 303 17.05 -3.30 -32.25
C ARG A 303 17.13 -4.69 -32.84
N ARG A 304 16.06 -5.49 -32.69
CA ARG A 304 15.98 -6.81 -33.33
C ARG A 304 16.11 -6.74 -34.86
N TYR A 305 15.47 -5.75 -35.49
CA TYR A 305 15.63 -5.49 -36.92
C TYR A 305 17.12 -5.24 -37.26
N LEU A 306 17.77 -4.32 -36.55
CA LEU A 306 19.16 -3.91 -36.82
C LEU A 306 20.19 -5.04 -36.60
N GLU A 307 19.89 -5.98 -35.72
CA GLU A 307 20.67 -7.20 -35.51
C GLU A 307 20.59 -8.16 -36.71
N LEU A 308 19.40 -8.28 -37.30
CA LEU A 308 19.14 -9.20 -38.42
C LEU A 308 19.52 -8.61 -39.78
N HIS A 309 19.55 -7.29 -39.91
CA HIS A 309 19.77 -6.58 -41.18
C HIS A 309 21.13 -5.85 -41.21
N PRO A 310 22.25 -6.51 -41.59
CA PRO A 310 23.58 -5.92 -41.56
C PRO A 310 23.85 -4.92 -42.70
N GLU A 311 23.01 -4.88 -43.74
CA GLU A 311 23.24 -4.04 -44.91
C GLU A 311 23.10 -2.55 -44.58
N GLN A 312 24.01 -1.73 -45.11
CA GLN A 312 24.04 -0.28 -44.85
C GLN A 312 23.15 0.49 -45.83
N ASP A 313 21.85 0.18 -45.80
CA ASP A 313 20.88 0.75 -46.72
C ASP A 313 20.01 1.84 -46.07
N LEU A 314 19.00 2.31 -46.83
CA LEU A 314 18.07 3.33 -46.32
C LEU A 314 17.15 2.77 -45.22
N ALA A 315 16.78 1.48 -45.30
CA ALA A 315 15.90 0.84 -44.33
C ALA A 315 16.58 0.73 -42.96
N ARG A 316 17.85 0.32 -42.92
CA ARG A 316 18.67 0.34 -41.71
C ARG A 316 18.76 1.74 -41.11
N LYS A 317 19.07 2.76 -41.91
CA LYS A 317 19.14 4.16 -41.43
C LYS A 317 17.80 4.65 -40.85
N LYS A 318 16.66 4.28 -41.45
CA LYS A 318 15.32 4.57 -40.91
C LYS A 318 15.17 3.98 -39.50
N MET A 319 15.56 2.72 -39.32
CA MET A 319 15.46 2.02 -38.04
C MET A 319 16.44 2.55 -36.99
N GLU A 320 17.66 2.91 -37.37
CA GLU A 320 18.62 3.58 -36.48
C GLU A 320 18.08 4.92 -35.97
N LEU A 321 17.50 5.74 -36.86
CA LEU A 321 16.87 7.00 -36.47
C LEU A 321 15.65 6.76 -35.56
N ALA A 322 14.81 5.78 -35.90
CA ALA A 322 13.66 5.42 -35.09
C ALA A 322 14.05 4.89 -33.69
N ALA A 323 15.23 4.27 -33.56
CA ALA A 323 15.80 3.81 -32.29
C ALA A 323 16.47 4.93 -31.48
N ASP A 324 17.00 5.99 -32.11
CA ASP A 324 17.65 7.12 -31.42
C ASP A 324 16.62 8.10 -30.80
N VAL A 325 15.46 8.29 -31.45
CA VAL A 325 14.43 9.26 -31.03
C VAL A 325 13.82 8.98 -29.64
N PRO A 326 13.49 7.73 -29.25
CA PRO A 326 13.00 7.41 -27.92
C PRO A 326 14.01 7.72 -26.82
N CYS A 327 15.31 7.48 -27.05
CA CYS A 327 16.36 7.73 -26.06
C CYS A 327 16.47 9.22 -25.70
N ARG A 328 16.32 10.14 -26.67
CA ARG A 328 16.37 11.58 -26.38
C ARG A 328 15.15 12.12 -25.65
N LYS A 329 13.94 11.64 -25.97
CA LYS A 329 12.73 12.10 -25.27
C LYS A 329 12.61 11.51 -23.86
N ALA A 330 12.97 10.23 -23.66
CA ALA A 330 12.99 9.63 -22.32
C ALA A 330 14.02 10.32 -21.39
N LEU A 331 15.19 10.72 -21.92
CA LEU A 331 16.18 11.48 -21.17
C LEU A 331 15.75 12.93 -20.85
N MET A 332 14.98 13.57 -21.74
CA MET A 332 14.51 14.96 -21.56
C MET A 332 13.30 15.08 -20.61
N PHE A 333 12.51 14.02 -20.44
CA PHE A 333 11.28 14.05 -19.63
C PHE A 333 11.25 13.07 -18.44
N GLY A 334 12.26 12.21 -18.26
CA GLY A 334 12.17 11.04 -17.38
C GLY A 334 13.37 10.69 -16.51
N ALA A 335 14.39 11.55 -16.39
CA ALA A 335 15.47 11.34 -15.43
C ALA A 335 15.00 11.65 -13.98
N CYS A 336 14.12 10.81 -13.40
CA CYS A 336 14.09 10.67 -11.94
C CYS A 336 13.33 9.47 -11.30
N SER A 337 12.57 8.61 -11.99
CA SER A 337 11.55 7.82 -11.24
C SER A 337 11.53 6.28 -11.33
N VAL A 338 12.53 5.55 -11.85
CA VAL A 338 12.48 4.07 -11.75
C VAL A 338 13.82 3.45 -11.37
N ALA A 339 14.25 3.75 -10.14
CA ALA A 339 15.00 2.80 -9.32
C ALA A 339 14.02 2.15 -8.33
N ARG A 340 13.20 1.20 -8.80
CA ARG A 340 12.50 0.21 -7.97
C ARG A 340 11.68 -0.73 -8.86
N LEU A 341 12.12 -1.97 -8.98
CA LEU A 341 11.38 -3.19 -8.62
C LEU A 341 12.33 -4.37 -8.84
N GLY A 342 12.83 -4.91 -7.72
CA GLY A 342 13.60 -6.15 -7.71
C GLY A 342 12.77 -7.36 -8.14
N PRO A 343 13.42 -8.52 -8.34
CA PRO A 343 12.78 -9.69 -8.92
C PRO A 343 11.72 -10.26 -7.96
N ARG A 344 10.46 -10.31 -8.40
CA ARG A 344 9.47 -11.20 -7.78
C ARG A 344 9.74 -12.62 -8.29
N ARG A 345 10.07 -13.51 -7.36
CA ARG A 345 9.93 -14.96 -7.53
C ARG A 345 8.47 -15.35 -7.36
#